data_AF-A0A8J3LX68-F1
#
_entry.id   AF-A0A8J3LX68-F1
#
_cell.length_a   1.000
_cell.length_b   1.000
_cell.length_c   1.000
_cell.angle_alpha   90.00
_cell.angle_beta   90.00
_cell.angle_gamma   90.00
#
_symmetry.space_group_name_H-M   'P 1'
#
loop_
_entity.id
_entity.type
_entity.pdbx_description
1 polymer ?
#
loop_
_entity_poly.entity_id
_entity_poly.type
_entity_poly.pdbx_seq_one_letter_code
_entity_poly.pdbx_strand_id
1 'polypeptide(L)'
;MGYELRVERAEPLAYAELASVISAGAGFELRGTQEAAELVARHGDSAHHIATWSGRLAGRPASDWQVAQLARFADMLGAWLVGEDGETYGLRNGVVEQVNGSATYEFGKLEEIIAAGPTEWSS
;
A
#
# COMPACT_ATOMS: atom_id res chain seq x y z
N MET A 1 1.37 -18.74 -0.07
CA MET A 1 0.93 -18.23 -1.39
C MET A 1 1.11 -16.72 -1.35
N GLY A 2 1.74 -16.12 -2.36
CA GLY A 2 1.95 -14.67 -2.37
C GLY A 2 0.74 -13.99 -3.00
N TYR A 3 0.09 -13.12 -2.25
CA TYR A 3 -1.06 -12.32 -2.67
C TYR A 3 -0.56 -10.97 -3.19
N GLU A 4 -0.98 -10.54 -4.39
CA GLU A 4 -0.57 -9.26 -4.98
C GLU A 4 -1.64 -8.16 -4.83
N LEU A 5 -1.20 -6.96 -4.46
CA LEU A 5 -2.00 -5.75 -4.48
C LEU A 5 -1.43 -4.76 -5.48
N ARG A 6 -2.28 -4.22 -6.36
CA ARG A 6 -1.89 -3.25 -7.39
C ARG A 6 -2.52 -1.89 -7.10
N VAL A 7 -1.72 -0.84 -7.27
CA VAL A 7 -2.24 0.54 -7.25
C VAL A 7 -2.68 0.90 -8.67
N GLU A 8 -3.98 1.10 -8.84
CA GLU A 8 -4.62 1.37 -10.13
C GLU A 8 -5.24 2.76 -10.17
N ARG A 9 -5.16 3.42 -11.32
CA ARG A 9 -5.73 4.74 -11.59
C ARG A 9 -6.30 4.78 -13.00
N ALA A 10 -7.25 5.67 -13.22
CA ALA A 10 -7.79 5.94 -14.55
C ALA A 10 -6.69 6.47 -15.50
N GLU A 11 -5.79 7.31 -15.00
CA GLU A 11 -4.63 7.81 -15.74
C GLU A 11 -3.35 7.12 -15.26
N PRO A 12 -2.41 6.78 -16.17
CA PRO A 12 -1.15 6.16 -15.78
C PRO A 12 -0.38 7.04 -14.78
N LEU A 13 0.02 6.45 -13.65
CA LEU A 13 0.88 7.12 -12.68
C LEU A 13 2.24 7.40 -13.34
N ALA A 14 2.74 8.64 -13.26
CA ALA A 14 4.10 8.96 -13.70
C ALA A 14 5.09 8.81 -12.54
N TYR A 15 6.34 8.43 -12.82
CA TYR A 15 7.36 8.32 -11.78
C TYR A 15 7.59 9.65 -11.03
N ALA A 16 7.56 10.79 -11.73
CA ALA A 16 7.72 12.09 -11.10
C ALA A 16 6.59 12.42 -10.11
N GLU A 17 5.36 11.99 -10.42
CA GLU A 17 4.21 12.12 -9.52
C GLU A 17 4.38 11.22 -8.29
N LEU A 18 4.77 9.96 -8.50
CA LEU A 18 5.10 9.02 -7.41
C LEU A 18 6.16 9.61 -6.46
N ALA A 19 7.27 10.09 -7.01
CA ALA A 19 8.36 10.69 -6.23
C ALA A 19 7.92 11.95 -5.47
N SER A 20 7.05 12.77 -6.07
CA SER A 20 6.49 13.96 -5.45
C SER A 20 5.61 13.61 -4.23
N VAL A 21 4.70 12.64 -4.38
CA VAL A 21 3.81 12.20 -3.29
C VAL A 21 4.61 11.56 -2.15
N ILE A 22 5.64 10.77 -2.45
CA ILE A 22 6.53 10.19 -1.43
C ILE A 22 7.31 11.28 -0.70
N SER A 23 7.82 12.29 -1.42
CA SER A 23 8.57 13.39 -0.80
C SER A 23 7.70 14.24 0.13
N ALA A 24 6.40 14.37 -0.18
CA ALA A 24 5.43 15.06 0.67
C ALA A 24 4.88 14.16 1.81
N GLY A 25 4.90 12.85 1.62
CA GLY A 25 4.31 11.87 2.53
C GLY A 25 5.25 11.39 3.63
N ALA A 26 4.94 11.72 4.88
CA ALA A 26 5.73 11.24 6.01
C ALA A 26 5.68 9.71 6.15
N GLY A 27 6.86 9.08 6.24
CA GLY A 27 7.02 7.66 6.56
C GLY A 27 7.25 6.73 5.37
N PHE A 28 7.29 7.26 4.14
CA PHE A 28 7.64 6.50 2.94
C PHE A 28 8.99 6.92 2.38
N GLU A 29 9.71 5.98 1.76
CA GLU A 29 10.90 6.29 0.97
C GLU A 29 10.82 5.53 -0.37
N LEU A 30 11.34 6.14 -1.42
CA LEU A 30 11.52 5.51 -2.72
C LEU A 30 13.00 5.20 -2.91
N ARG A 31 13.34 3.95 -3.20
CA ARG A 31 14.72 3.49 -3.38
C ARG A 31 14.89 2.90 -4.77
N GLY A 32 15.85 3.38 -5.56
CA GLY A 32 16.11 2.87 -6.91
C GLY A 32 16.05 3.95 -7.97
N THR A 33 15.63 3.57 -9.18
CA THR A 33 15.60 4.45 -10.36
C THR A 33 14.19 4.58 -10.93
N GLN A 34 14.03 5.41 -11.96
CA GLN A 34 12.75 5.60 -12.63
C GLN A 34 12.22 4.32 -13.30
N GLU A 35 13.11 3.43 -13.73
CA GLU A 35 12.78 2.17 -14.40
C GLU A 35 12.38 1.08 -13.41
N ALA A 36 13.01 1.06 -12.22
CA ALA A 36 12.76 0.11 -11.17
C ALA A 36 13.06 0.72 -9.79
N ALA A 37 12.04 0.83 -8.95
CA ALA A 37 12.19 1.33 -7.59
C ALA A 37 11.40 0.51 -6.58
N GLU A 38 11.85 0.53 -5.33
CA GLU A 38 11.19 -0.04 -4.18
C GLU A 38 10.54 1.09 -3.37
N LEU A 39 9.27 0.90 -3.05
CA LEU A 39 8.57 1.68 -2.05
C LEU A 39 8.76 0.99 -0.70
N VAL A 40 9.32 1.72 0.24
CA VAL A 40 9.48 1.26 1.62
C VAL A 40 8.72 2.16 2.58
N ALA A 41 8.24 1.58 3.67
CA ALA A 41 7.65 2.31 4.79
C ALA A 41 8.47 2.10 6.06
N ARG A 42 8.61 3.14 6.87
CA ARG A 42 9.36 3.08 8.13
C ARG A 42 8.48 2.66 9.31
N HIS A 43 9.01 1.80 10.17
CA HIS A 43 8.46 1.50 11.49
C HIS A 43 9.60 1.41 12.49
N GLY A 44 9.57 2.28 13.51
CA GLY A 44 10.73 2.51 14.38
C GLY A 44 11.98 2.88 13.56
N ASP A 45 13.08 2.18 13.82
CA ASP A 45 14.35 2.37 13.12
C ASP A 45 14.47 1.54 11.83
N SER A 46 13.48 0.69 11.54
CA SER A 46 13.49 -0.24 10.42
C SER A 46 12.71 0.29 9.21
N ALA A 47 13.18 -0.07 8.01
CA ALA A 47 12.47 0.16 6.76
C ALA A 47 11.97 -1.16 6.20
N HIS A 48 10.69 -1.22 5.86
CA HIS A 48 10.03 -2.41 5.37
C HIS A 48 9.59 -2.20 3.92
N HIS A 49 9.91 -3.15 3.06
CA HIS A 49 9.42 -3.17 1.69
C HIS A 49 7.90 -3.35 1.68
N ILE A 50 7.20 -2.53 0.89
CA ILE A 50 5.74 -2.61 0.74
C ILE A 50 5.31 -2.77 -0.71
N ALA A 51 6.03 -2.20 -1.68
CA ALA A 51 5.74 -2.34 -3.10
C ALA A 51 6.96 -2.11 -3.99
N THR A 52 6.84 -2.55 -5.24
CA THR A 52 7.79 -2.32 -6.32
C THR A 52 7.14 -1.52 -7.43
N TRP A 53 7.87 -0.52 -7.90
CA TRP A 53 7.60 0.26 -9.09
C TRP A 53 8.36 -0.30 -10.29
N SER A 54 7.66 -0.56 -11.39
CA SER A 54 8.24 -0.93 -12.69
C SER A 54 7.38 -0.45 -13.86
N GLY A 55 6.89 0.79 -13.77
CA GLY A 55 5.85 1.37 -14.63
C GLY A 55 4.42 1.16 -14.11
N ARG A 56 4.26 0.29 -13.12
CA ARG A 56 3.10 0.18 -12.23
C ARG A 56 3.61 -0.07 -10.81
N LEU A 57 2.80 0.28 -9.81
CA LEU A 57 3.14 0.03 -8.41
C LEU A 57 2.34 -1.19 -7.90
N ALA A 58 3.05 -2.22 -7.47
CA ALA A 58 2.44 -3.44 -6.94
C ALA A 58 3.21 -3.97 -5.72
N GLY A 59 2.48 -4.46 -4.73
CA GLY A 59 3.02 -5.03 -3.49
C GLY A 59 2.57 -6.46 -3.28
N ARG A 60 3.33 -7.20 -2.46
CA ARG A 60 2.96 -8.55 -2.02
C ARG A 60 2.90 -8.59 -0.50
N PRO A 61 1.82 -8.08 0.10
CA PRO A 61 1.72 -8.03 1.56
C PRO A 61 1.74 -9.45 2.15
N ALA A 62 2.42 -9.56 3.28
CA ALA A 62 2.46 -10.73 4.16
C ALA A 62 1.91 -10.38 5.55
N SER A 63 1.37 -9.17 5.74
CA SER A 63 0.84 -8.67 7.00
C SER A 63 -0.23 -7.60 6.77
N ASP A 64 -1.14 -7.45 7.74
CA ASP A 64 -2.15 -6.37 7.75
C ASP A 64 -1.48 -4.99 7.73
N TRP A 65 -0.29 -4.88 8.33
CA TRP A 65 0.50 -3.66 8.30
C TRP A 65 0.90 -3.26 6.88
N GLN A 66 1.35 -4.21 6.05
CA GLN A 66 1.69 -3.91 4.66
C GLN A 66 0.44 -3.55 3.83
N VAL A 67 -0.69 -4.23 4.08
CA VAL A 67 -1.98 -3.86 3.46
C VAL A 67 -2.36 -2.43 3.83
N ALA A 68 -2.28 -2.08 5.11
CA ALA A 68 -2.61 -0.74 5.60
C ALA A 68 -1.70 0.35 5.02
N GLN A 69 -0.38 0.08 4.90
CA GLN A 69 0.55 1.02 4.27
C GLN A 69 0.23 1.23 2.78
N LEU A 70 -0.10 0.17 2.06
CA LEU A 70 -0.50 0.28 0.66
C LEU A 70 -1.83 1.02 0.50
N ALA A 71 -2.81 0.75 1.38
CA ALA A 71 -4.11 1.43 1.34
C ALA A 71 -3.95 2.93 1.60
N ARG A 72 -3.14 3.29 2.60
CA ARG A 72 -2.76 4.69 2.86
C ARG A 72 -2.05 5.33 1.68
N PHE A 73 -1.13 4.60 1.05
CA PHE A 73 -0.38 5.13 -0.09
C PHE A 73 -1.26 5.34 -1.32
N ALA A 74 -2.17 4.40 -1.60
CA ALA A 74 -3.14 4.53 -2.68
C ALA A 74 -4.10 5.72 -2.43
N ASP A 75 -4.57 5.90 -1.20
CA ASP A 75 -5.41 7.04 -0.81
C ASP A 75 -4.69 8.38 -1.04
N MET A 76 -3.41 8.48 -0.65
CA MET A 76 -2.57 9.66 -0.92
C MET A 76 -2.41 9.97 -2.41
N LEU A 77 -2.42 8.94 -3.27
CA LEU A 77 -2.34 9.08 -4.72
C LEU A 77 -3.70 9.36 -5.39
N GLY A 78 -4.80 9.30 -4.62
CA GLY A 78 -6.15 9.27 -5.19
C GLY A 78 -6.37 8.07 -6.12
N ALA A 79 -5.79 6.93 -5.75
CA ALA A 79 -5.77 5.69 -6.51
C ALA A 79 -6.60 4.59 -5.83
N TRP A 80 -6.88 3.52 -6.57
CA TRP A 80 -7.49 2.31 -6.03
C TRP A 80 -6.41 1.29 -5.72
N LEU A 81 -6.56 0.59 -4.60
CA LEU A 81 -5.74 -0.59 -4.30
C LEU A 81 -6.55 -1.83 -4.61
N VAL A 82 -6.13 -2.61 -5.60
CA VAL A 82 -6.90 -3.72 -6.16
C VAL A 82 -6.15 -5.03 -5.96
N GLY A 83 -6.86 -6.04 -5.48
CA GLY A 83 -6.34 -7.40 -5.33
C GLY A 83 -6.36 -8.21 -6.62
N GLU A 84 -5.78 -9.39 -6.56
CA GLU A 84 -5.77 -10.34 -7.68
C GLU A 84 -7.18 -10.82 -8.06
N ASP A 85 -8.09 -10.90 -7.10
CA ASP A 85 -9.46 -11.37 -7.28
C ASP A 85 -10.47 -10.24 -7.58
N GLY A 86 -9.98 -9.00 -7.75
CA GLY A 86 -10.79 -7.82 -8.06
C GLY A 86 -11.45 -7.18 -6.84
N GLU A 87 -11.15 -7.64 -5.64
CA GLU A 87 -11.45 -6.90 -4.42
C GLU A 87 -10.69 -5.57 -4.40
N THR A 88 -11.22 -4.61 -3.65
CA THR A 88 -10.58 -3.31 -3.47
C THR A 88 -10.28 -3.06 -2.01
N TYR A 89 -9.19 -2.35 -1.74
CA TYR A 89 -8.77 -1.95 -0.41
C TYR A 89 -8.75 -0.45 -0.32
N GLY A 90 -9.13 0.08 0.83
CA GLY A 90 -9.19 1.52 1.01
C GLY A 90 -9.30 1.92 2.47
N LEU A 91 -9.43 3.22 2.65
CA LEU A 91 -9.65 3.84 3.94
C LEU A 91 -11.07 4.41 4.00
N ARG A 92 -11.84 4.01 5.01
CA ARG A 92 -13.14 4.60 5.31
C ARG A 92 -13.18 5.03 6.76
N ASN A 93 -13.29 6.33 7.00
CA ASN A 93 -13.28 6.92 8.35
C ASN A 93 -12.07 6.48 9.20
N GLY A 94 -10.89 6.34 8.56
CA GLY A 94 -9.66 5.90 9.22
C GLY A 94 -9.57 4.39 9.46
N VAL A 95 -10.55 3.60 9.01
CA VAL A 95 -10.54 2.13 9.04
C VAL A 95 -10.01 1.60 7.72
N VAL A 96 -9.08 0.65 7.79
CA VAL A 96 -8.62 -0.11 6.62
C VAL A 96 -9.64 -1.19 6.34
N GLU A 97 -10.17 -1.21 5.12
CA GLU A 97 -11.17 -2.18 4.71
C GLU A 97 -10.85 -2.80 3.35
N GLN A 98 -11.37 -4.01 3.16
CA GLN A 98 -11.45 -4.71 1.88
C GLN A 98 -12.93 -4.80 1.48
N VAL A 99 -13.21 -4.50 0.22
CA VAL A 99 -14.53 -4.63 -0.39
C VAL A 99 -14.45 -5.67 -1.50
N ASN A 100 -15.27 -6.71 -1.38
CA ASN A 100 -15.44 -7.74 -2.39
C ASN A 100 -16.93 -7.88 -2.74
N GLY A 101 -17.33 -7.26 -3.84
CA GLY A 101 -18.75 -7.17 -4.24
C GLY A 101 -19.57 -6.42 -3.18
N SER A 102 -20.51 -7.12 -2.55
CA SER A 102 -21.34 -6.57 -1.45
C SER A 102 -20.80 -6.87 -0.05
N ALA A 103 -19.71 -7.64 0.06
CA ALA A 103 -19.07 -7.93 1.32
C ALA A 103 -17.99 -6.88 1.63
N THR A 104 -17.95 -6.44 2.89
CA THR A 104 -16.91 -5.55 3.39
C THR A 104 -16.29 -6.18 4.63
N TYR A 105 -14.96 -6.27 4.64
CA TYR A 105 -14.17 -6.75 5.75
C TYR A 105 -13.32 -5.61 6.29
N GLU A 106 -13.41 -5.38 7.61
CA GLU A 106 -12.64 -4.33 8.28
C GLU A 106 -11.42 -4.98 8.97
N PHE A 107 -10.21 -4.50 8.63
CA PHE A 107 -8.97 -4.92 9.29
C PHE A 107 -8.80 -4.24 10.64
N GLY A 108 -9.28 -3.00 10.77
CA GLY A 108 -9.12 -2.17 11.96
C GLY A 108 -8.73 -0.73 11.61
N LYS A 109 -8.49 0.09 12.63
CA LYS A 109 -8.06 1.47 12.40
C LYS A 109 -6.63 1.52 11.87
N LEU A 110 -6.42 2.36 10.85
CA LEU A 110 -5.12 2.58 10.25
C LEU A 110 -4.05 2.89 11.31
N GLU A 111 -4.30 3.83 12.21
CA GLU A 111 -3.32 4.22 13.24
C GLU A 111 -2.95 3.07 14.18
N GLU A 112 -3.93 2.24 14.55
CA GLU A 112 -3.72 1.08 15.42
C GLU A 112 -2.88 0.02 14.71
N ILE A 113 -3.19 -0.27 13.43
CA ILE A 113 -2.43 -1.20 12.60
C ILE A 113 -0.99 -0.69 12.39
N ILE A 114 -0.81 0.58 12.02
CA ILE A 114 0.52 1.16 11.78
C ILE A 114 1.37 1.15 13.05
N ALA A 115 0.77 1.43 14.22
CA ALA A 115 1.45 1.39 15.50
C ALA A 115 1.93 -0.03 15.87
N ALA A 116 1.09 -1.05 15.62
CA ALA A 116 1.42 -2.45 15.91
C ALA A 116 2.64 -2.96 15.12
N GLY A 117 2.89 -2.40 13.93
CA GLY A 117 4.03 -2.79 13.10
C GLY A 117 3.79 -4.08 12.30
N PRO A 118 4.78 -4.49 11.50
CA PRO A 118 4.65 -5.67 10.64
C PRO A 118 4.65 -6.96 11.48
N THR A 119 3.52 -7.65 11.47
CA THR A 119 3.36 -9.02 12.01
C THR A 119 2.95 -9.92 10.85
N GLU A 120 3.83 -10.85 10.47
CA GLU A 120 3.54 -11.78 9.38
C GLU A 120 2.33 -12.66 9.71
N TRP A 121 1.48 -12.89 8.71
CA TRP A 121 0.39 -13.84 8.82
C TRP A 121 0.96 -15.23 9.08
N SER A 122 0.42 -15.92 10.09
CA SER A 122 0.76 -17.32 10.33
C SER A 122 0.26 -18.17 9.16
N SER A 123 1.19 -18.73 8.39
CA SER A 123 0.94 -19.66 7.27
C SER A 123 0.37 -20.99 7.74
#